data_AF-A0A6J6JQJ0-F1
#
_entry.id   AF-A0A6J6JQJ0-F1
#
_cell.length_a   1.000
_cell.length_b   1.000
_cell.length_c   1.000
_cell.angle_alpha   90.00
_cell.angle_beta   90.00
_cell.angle_gamma   90.00
#
_symmetry.space_group_name_H-M   'P 1'
#
loop_
_entity.id
_entity.type
_entity.pdbx_description
1 polymer ?
#
loop_
_entity_poly.entity_id
_entity_poly.type
_entity_poly.pdbx_seq_one_letter_code
_entity_poly.pdbx_strand_id
1 'polypeptide(L)'
;MPTAKAKQAAWDLLTKSHELSNVLVDSASLGFVRVQNQELLSPYVDQYFENSLRIWQDYTFKIAEYLIENLYPLPLASEELSRKTQAWIDKAEIKEIPALRRIFIEAKSNVDRALQAQQRDRGTN
;
A
#
# COMPACT_ATOMS: atom_id res chain seq x y z
N MET A 1 6.14 5.57 20.08
CA MET A 1 6.43 6.18 18.76
C MET A 1 6.90 5.09 17.81
N PRO A 2 6.42 5.04 16.55
CA PRO A 2 6.89 4.06 15.57
C PRO A 2 8.38 4.28 15.27
N THR A 3 9.14 3.18 15.24
CA THR A 3 10.56 3.18 14.84
C THR A 3 10.72 2.42 13.53
N ALA A 4 11.82 2.65 12.80
CA ALA A 4 12.14 1.88 11.59
C ALA A 4 12.17 0.37 11.87
N LYS A 5 12.75 -0.05 13.01
CA LYS A 5 12.76 -1.45 13.44
C LYS A 5 11.34 -2.01 13.67
N ALA A 6 10.47 -1.24 14.33
CA ALA A 6 9.09 -1.66 14.57
C ALA A 6 8.28 -1.75 13.26
N LYS A 7 8.54 -0.85 12.30
CA LYS A 7 7.95 -0.94 10.95
C LYS A 7 8.41 -2.20 10.23
N GLN A 8 9.69 -2.50 10.27
CA GLN A 8 10.20 -3.70 9.62
C GLN A 8 9.59 -4.97 10.22
N ALA A 9 9.54 -5.06 11.55
CA ALA A 9 8.92 -6.20 12.22
C ALA A 9 7.43 -6.35 11.87
N ALA A 10 6.67 -5.24 11.83
CA ALA A 10 5.27 -5.28 11.43
C ALA A 10 5.10 -5.68 9.96
N TRP A 11 5.96 -5.17 9.07
CA TRP A 11 5.95 -5.53 7.66
C TRP A 11 6.23 -7.02 7.45
N ASP A 12 7.25 -7.56 8.12
CA ASP A 12 7.61 -8.97 8.02
C ASP A 12 6.49 -9.86 8.59
N LEU A 13 5.91 -9.48 9.74
CA LEU A 13 4.79 -10.20 10.32
C LEU A 13 3.57 -10.25 9.37
N LEU A 14 3.25 -9.13 8.72
CA LEU A 14 2.09 -9.02 7.83
C LEU A 14 2.30 -9.69 6.47
N THR A 15 3.52 -9.63 5.92
CA THR A 15 3.79 -10.04 4.53
C THR A 15 4.52 -11.37 4.42
N LYS A 16 5.14 -11.88 5.49
CA LYS A 16 5.97 -13.09 5.48
C LYS A 16 5.53 -14.14 6.50
N SER A 17 4.42 -13.92 7.21
CA SER A 17 3.86 -14.86 8.19
C SER A 17 2.35 -15.05 8.01
N HIS A 18 1.84 -16.18 8.50
CA HIS A 18 0.41 -16.55 8.53
C HIS A 18 -0.10 -16.73 9.96
N GLU A 19 0.57 -16.11 10.93
CA GLU A 19 0.33 -16.35 12.37
C GLU A 19 -0.86 -15.56 12.92
N LEU A 20 -1.26 -14.48 12.25
CA LEU A 20 -2.34 -13.60 12.68
C LEU A 20 -3.70 -14.08 12.15
N SER A 21 -4.74 -13.93 12.97
CA SER A 21 -6.12 -14.07 12.51
C SER A 21 -6.50 -12.96 11.52
N ASN A 22 -7.52 -13.16 10.70
CA ASN A 22 -7.97 -12.17 9.72
C ASN A 22 -8.23 -10.78 10.34
N VAL A 23 -8.86 -10.74 11.52
CA VAL A 23 -9.17 -9.49 12.24
C VAL A 23 -7.89 -8.78 12.69
N LEU A 24 -6.89 -9.54 13.14
CA LEU A 24 -5.59 -8.99 13.52
C LEU A 24 -4.80 -8.49 12.32
N VAL A 25 -4.84 -9.21 11.18
CA VAL A 25 -4.22 -8.75 9.93
C VAL A 25 -4.83 -7.43 9.46
N ASP A 26 -6.16 -7.35 9.41
CA ASP A 26 -6.86 -6.13 9.00
C ASP A 26 -6.50 -4.94 9.93
N SER A 27 -6.62 -5.15 11.24
CA SER A 27 -6.31 -4.10 12.23
C SER A 27 -4.85 -3.63 12.17
N ALA A 28 -3.90 -4.57 12.06
CA ALA A 28 -2.48 -4.24 12.03
C ALA A 28 -2.05 -3.58 10.71
N SER A 29 -2.59 -4.04 9.58
CA SER A 29 -2.33 -3.43 8.26
C SER A 29 -2.91 -2.00 8.17
N LEU A 30 -4.13 -1.75 8.68
CA LEU A 30 -4.71 -0.40 8.79
C LEU A 30 -3.84 0.57 9.60
N GLY A 31 -3.19 0.06 10.66
CA GLY A 31 -2.27 0.84 11.49
C GLY A 31 -0.90 1.09 10.85
N PHE A 32 -0.51 0.30 9.85
CA PHE A 32 0.83 0.35 9.27
C PHE A 32 1.11 1.67 8.56
N VAL A 33 0.18 2.23 7.81
CA VAL A 33 0.42 3.50 7.10
C VAL A 33 0.22 4.74 7.98
N ARG A 34 -0.29 4.57 9.21
CA ARG A 34 -0.52 5.68 10.15
C ARG A 34 0.79 6.02 10.86
N VAL A 35 1.43 7.10 10.43
CA VAL A 35 2.70 7.59 11.00
C VAL A 35 2.72 9.12 11.12
N GLN A 36 3.46 9.63 12.11
CA GLN A 36 3.75 11.05 12.22
C GLN A 36 4.88 11.46 11.26
N ASN A 37 5.96 10.67 11.19
CA ASN A 37 7.01 10.84 10.19
C ASN A 37 6.75 9.90 8.99
N GLN A 38 6.39 10.49 7.85
CA GLN A 38 6.12 9.76 6.62
C GLN A 38 7.37 9.09 6.00
N GLU A 39 8.58 9.57 6.30
CA GLU A 39 9.83 8.97 5.80
C GLU A 39 9.99 7.50 6.22
N LEU A 40 9.34 7.11 7.32
CA LEU A 40 9.28 5.71 7.76
C LEU A 40 8.55 4.79 6.76
N LEU A 41 7.79 5.34 5.82
CA LEU A 41 7.07 4.59 4.79
C LEU A 41 7.86 4.47 3.48
N SER A 42 8.84 5.35 3.24
CA SER A 42 9.58 5.40 1.97
C SER A 42 10.19 4.06 1.56
N PRO A 43 10.82 3.27 2.46
CA PRO A 43 11.38 1.97 2.10
C PRO A 43 10.34 0.93 1.65
N TYR A 44 9.06 1.15 1.97
CA TYR A 44 7.99 0.20 1.71
C TYR A 44 7.27 0.45 0.38
N VAL A 45 7.57 1.54 -0.33
CA VAL A 45 6.95 1.83 -1.63
C VAL A 45 7.29 0.72 -2.64
N ASP A 46 8.57 0.43 -2.84
CA ASP A 46 8.99 -0.63 -3.76
C ASP A 46 8.60 -2.02 -3.24
N GLN A 47 8.84 -2.26 -1.94
CA GLN A 47 8.47 -3.53 -1.31
C GLN A 47 6.97 -3.83 -1.45
N TYR A 48 6.10 -2.83 -1.35
CA TYR A 48 4.66 -3.01 -1.52
C TYR A 48 4.34 -3.62 -2.89
N PHE A 49 4.82 -2.99 -3.96
CA PHE A 49 4.49 -3.48 -5.29
C PHE A 49 5.17 -4.82 -5.59
N GLU A 50 6.46 -4.96 -5.23
CA GLU A 50 7.22 -6.20 -5.44
C GLU A 50 6.61 -7.40 -4.71
N ASN A 51 6.03 -7.18 -3.53
CA ASN A 51 5.38 -8.26 -2.77
C ASN A 51 3.92 -8.47 -3.15
N SER A 52 3.27 -7.55 -3.86
CA SER A 52 1.82 -7.59 -4.09
C SER A 52 1.37 -8.86 -4.82
N LEU A 53 2.11 -9.27 -5.86
CA LEU A 53 1.78 -10.47 -6.63
C LEU A 53 1.92 -11.74 -5.76
N ARG A 54 3.02 -11.83 -5.00
CA ARG A 54 3.27 -12.95 -4.08
C ARG A 54 2.19 -13.00 -2.99
N ILE A 55 1.88 -11.88 -2.34
CA ILE A 55 0.84 -11.81 -1.31
C ILE A 55 -0.51 -12.28 -1.88
N TRP A 56 -0.85 -11.85 -3.09
CA TRP A 56 -2.08 -12.25 -3.76
C TRP A 56 -2.18 -13.75 -4.03
N GLN A 57 -1.04 -14.41 -4.29
CA GLN A 57 -0.98 -15.84 -4.60
C GLN A 57 -0.88 -16.71 -3.33
N ASP A 58 -0.13 -16.25 -2.32
CA ASP A 58 0.22 -17.06 -1.14
C ASP A 58 -0.87 -17.00 -0.06
N TYR A 59 -1.57 -15.87 0.08
CA TYR A 59 -2.57 -15.67 1.13
C TYR A 59 -3.97 -15.99 0.64
N THR A 60 -4.87 -16.28 1.58
CA THR A 60 -6.31 -16.34 1.27
C THR A 60 -6.78 -15.01 0.68
N PHE A 61 -7.75 -15.07 -0.24
CA PHE A 61 -8.26 -13.88 -0.94
C PHE A 61 -8.56 -12.71 0.01
N LYS A 62 -9.24 -12.98 1.15
CA LYS A 62 -9.62 -11.93 2.09
C LYS A 62 -8.43 -11.30 2.81
N ILE A 63 -7.42 -12.09 3.18
CA ILE A 63 -6.20 -11.56 3.79
C ILE A 63 -5.40 -10.76 2.74
N ALA A 64 -5.24 -11.30 1.53
CA ALA A 64 -4.56 -10.59 0.45
C ALA A 64 -5.23 -9.24 0.17
N GLU A 65 -6.56 -9.19 0.05
CA GLU A 65 -7.32 -7.96 -0.13
C GLU A 65 -7.00 -6.92 0.96
N TYR A 66 -7.08 -7.31 2.26
CA TYR A 66 -6.71 -6.41 3.36
C TYR A 66 -5.28 -5.88 3.24
N LEU A 67 -4.31 -6.76 2.98
CA LEU A 67 -2.91 -6.37 2.90
C LEU A 67 -2.65 -5.42 1.73
N ILE A 68 -3.18 -5.70 0.54
CA ILE A 68 -2.95 -4.86 -0.64
C ILE A 68 -3.64 -3.51 -0.50
N GLU A 69 -4.85 -3.44 0.06
CA GLU A 69 -5.56 -2.18 0.28
C GLU A 69 -4.89 -1.34 1.39
N ASN A 70 -4.63 -1.94 2.55
CA ASN A 70 -4.23 -1.19 3.74
C ASN A 70 -2.73 -0.84 3.77
N LEU A 71 -1.86 -1.62 3.11
CA LEU A 71 -0.42 -1.34 3.04
C LEU A 71 -0.02 -0.36 1.94
N TYR A 72 -0.96 0.04 1.07
CA TYR A 72 -0.67 1.01 0.02
C TYR A 72 -0.20 2.35 0.62
N PRO A 73 0.96 2.90 0.21
CA PRO A 73 1.61 4.03 0.89
C PRO A 73 0.99 5.39 0.53
N LEU A 74 -0.33 5.52 0.60
CA LEU A 74 -1.08 6.75 0.29
C LEU A 74 -0.58 8.01 1.00
N PRO A 75 -0.09 7.99 2.26
CA PRO A 75 0.47 9.18 2.90
C PRO A 75 1.62 9.82 2.12
N LEU A 76 2.32 9.05 1.28
CA LEU A 76 3.39 9.51 0.38
C LEU A 76 2.86 9.96 -1.00
N ALA A 77 1.59 10.38 -1.08
CA ALA A 77 0.96 10.83 -2.32
C ALA A 77 1.83 11.86 -3.05
N SER A 78 2.26 11.48 -4.25
CA SER A 78 3.20 12.20 -5.09
C SER A 78 2.97 11.80 -6.54
N GLU A 79 3.43 12.61 -7.49
CA GLU A 79 3.41 12.25 -8.91
C GLU A 79 4.21 10.96 -9.16
N GLU A 80 5.30 10.76 -8.43
CA GLU A 80 6.10 9.54 -8.49
C GLU A 80 5.31 8.30 -8.07
N LEU A 81 4.58 8.36 -6.94
CA LEU A 81 3.75 7.24 -6.50
C LEU A 81 2.62 6.96 -7.50
N SER A 82 1.98 8.00 -8.06
CA SER A 82 0.95 7.83 -9.09
C SER A 82 1.51 7.15 -10.35
N ARG A 83 2.68 7.59 -10.83
CA ARG A 83 3.37 6.99 -11.99
C ARG A 83 3.80 5.55 -11.72
N LYS A 84 4.35 5.26 -10.53
CA LYS A 84 4.75 3.90 -10.15
C LYS A 84 3.54 2.97 -10.09
N THR A 85 2.42 3.43 -9.51
CA THR A 85 1.17 2.66 -9.48
C THR A 85 0.65 2.38 -10.88
N GLN A 86 0.68 3.37 -11.78
CA GLN A 86 0.32 3.17 -13.19
C GLN A 86 1.20 2.12 -13.88
N ALA A 87 2.51 2.19 -13.70
CA ALA A 87 3.43 1.21 -14.28
C ALA A 87 3.11 -0.23 -13.83
N TRP A 88 2.70 -0.42 -12.58
CA TRP A 88 2.27 -1.73 -12.07
C TRP A 88 0.90 -2.17 -12.62
N ILE A 89 -0.07 -1.26 -12.77
CA ILE A 89 -1.37 -1.54 -13.42
C ILE A 89 -1.18 -2.05 -14.86
N ASP A 90 -0.13 -1.58 -15.54
CA ASP A 90 0.13 -1.87 -16.95
C ASP A 90 0.93 -3.16 -17.19
N LYS A 91 1.51 -3.77 -16.14
CA LYS A 91 2.22 -5.05 -16.24
C LYS A 91 1.30 -6.17 -16.69
N ALA A 92 1.81 -7.05 -17.55
CA ALA A 92 1.06 -8.19 -18.07
C ALA A 92 0.55 -9.11 -16.94
N GLU A 93 1.41 -9.48 -16.00
CA GLU A 93 1.04 -10.32 -14.84
C GLU A 93 -0.09 -9.73 -13.98
N ILE A 94 -0.20 -8.40 -13.89
CA ILE A 94 -1.25 -7.72 -13.14
C ILE A 94 -2.54 -7.65 -13.96
N LYS A 95 -2.46 -7.46 -15.29
CA LYS A 95 -3.62 -7.48 -16.19
C LYS A 95 -4.37 -8.81 -16.16
N GLU A 96 -3.65 -9.91 -15.97
CA GLU A 96 -4.24 -11.25 -15.84
C GLU A 96 -4.96 -11.49 -14.49
N ILE A 97 -4.86 -10.55 -13.53
CA ILE A 97 -5.50 -10.65 -12.21
C ILE A 97 -6.45 -9.44 -12.01
N PRO A 98 -7.70 -9.50 -12.54
CA PRO A 98 -8.60 -8.35 -12.56
C PRO A 98 -8.88 -7.72 -11.18
N ALA A 99 -9.00 -8.54 -10.13
CA ALA A 99 -9.28 -8.05 -8.78
C ALA A 99 -8.10 -7.28 -8.17
N LEU A 100 -6.87 -7.81 -8.28
CA LEU A 100 -5.65 -7.11 -7.84
C LEU A 100 -5.46 -5.80 -8.64
N ARG A 101 -5.64 -5.87 -9.96
CA ARG A 101 -5.54 -4.69 -10.82
C ARG A 101 -6.54 -3.61 -10.44
N ARG A 102 -7.78 -3.99 -10.07
CA ARG A 102 -8.80 -3.05 -9.61
C ARG A 102 -8.35 -2.29 -8.36
N ILE A 103 -7.75 -2.98 -7.38
CA ILE A 103 -7.24 -2.34 -6.15
C ILE A 103 -6.17 -1.28 -6.51
N PHE A 104 -5.24 -1.59 -7.42
CA PHE A 104 -4.25 -0.59 -7.85
C PHE A 104 -4.86 0.61 -8.58
N ILE A 105 -5.88 0.41 -9.41
CA ILE A 105 -6.60 1.51 -10.08
C ILE A 105 -7.27 2.43 -9.05
N GLU A 106 -7.94 1.85 -8.06
CA GLU A 106 -8.56 2.59 -6.97
C GLU A 106 -7.52 3.34 -6.11
N ALA A 107 -6.39 2.68 -5.81
CA ALA A 107 -5.27 3.28 -5.09
C ALA A 107 -4.64 4.46 -5.86
N LYS A 108 -4.48 4.34 -7.19
CA LYS A 108 -4.03 5.45 -8.05
C LYS A 108 -5.02 6.62 -8.00
N SER A 109 -6.32 6.35 -8.12
CA SER A 109 -7.37 7.37 -8.01
C SER A 109 -7.31 8.12 -6.67
N ASN A 110 -7.02 7.41 -5.57
CA ASN A 110 -6.80 8.03 -4.26
C ASN A 110 -5.58 8.98 -4.27
N VAL A 111 -4.46 8.59 -4.89
CA VAL A 111 -3.27 9.45 -5.00
C VAL A 111 -3.57 10.69 -5.85
N ASP A 112 -4.20 10.51 -7.01
CA ASP A 112 -4.53 11.62 -7.90
C ASP A 112 -5.45 12.65 -7.21
N ARG A 113 -6.42 12.17 -6.40
CA ARG A 113 -7.26 13.04 -5.56
C ARG A 113 -6.47 13.77 -4.48
N ALA A 114 -5.55 13.08 -3.81
CA ALA A 114 -4.70 13.70 -2.79
C ALA A 114 -3.80 14.80 -3.38
N LEU A 115 -3.24 14.58 -4.58
CA LEU A 115 -2.45 15.58 -5.30
C LEU A 115 -3.28 16.83 -5.65
N GLN A 116 -4.50 16.65 -6.14
CA GLN A 116 -5.40 17.77 -6.44
C GLN A 116 -5.75 18.58 -5.18
N ALA A 117 -5.98 17.91 -4.06
CA ALA A 117 -6.23 18.59 -2.78
C ALA A 117 -5.01 19.42 -2.33
N GLN A 118 -3.82 18.82 -2.34
CA GLN A 118 -2.57 19.51 -1.98
C GLN A 118 -2.30 20.74 -2.86
N GLN A 119 -2.61 20.67 -4.16
CA GLN A 119 -2.46 21.81 -5.08
C GLN A 119 -3.41 22.96 -4.73
N ARG A 120 -4.66 22.65 -4.37
CA ARG A 120 -5.66 23.65 -3.96
C ARG A 120 -5.29 24.30 -2.63
N ASP A 121 -4.84 23.52 -1.65
CA ASP A 121 -4.43 24.04 -0.34
C ASP A 121 -3.25 25.01 -0.45
N ARG A 122 -2.29 24.72 -1.35
CA ARG A 122 -1.16 25.61 -1.64
C ARG A 122 -1.55 26.91 -2.34
N GLY A 123 -2.66 26.94 -3.07
CA GLY A 123 -3.16 28.13 -3.77
C GLY A 123 -4.13 28.99 -2.94
N THR A 124 -4.48 28.56 -1.73
CA THR A 124 -5.45 29.23 -0.83
C THR A 124 -4.77 29.87 0.39
N ASN A 125 -3.43 29.95 0.43
CA ASN A 125 -2.61 30.69 1.40
C ASN A 125 -1.93 31.88 0.72
#